data_AF-A0A5T1UP90-F1
#
_entry.id   AF-A0A5T1UP90-F1
#
_cell.length_a   1.000
_cell.length_b   1.000
_cell.length_c   1.000
_cell.angle_alpha   90.00
_cell.angle_beta   90.00
_cell.angle_gamma   90.00
#
_symmetry.space_group_name_H-M   'P 1'
#
loop_
_entity.id
_entity.type
_entity.pdbx_description
1 polymer ?
#
loop_
_entity_poly.entity_id
_entity_poly.type
_entity_poly.pdbx_seq_one_letter_code
_entity_poly.pdbx_strand_id
1 'polypeptide(L)'
;MIGRDFLYSIHKDKKSIYLFCENKSIIDCQSIYEELYKLEATTDFTFEELQNYQAYIFLNSTLLTGSNELPNNPFYFGELDQDNTIKQDTPSYYFSPKDESSGLGRLSIFYKNDELCLLNYSI
;
A
#
# COMPACT_ATOMS: atom_id res chain seq x y z
N MET A 1 16.64 13.91 -3.64
CA MET A 1 15.37 14.09 -2.92
C MET A 1 14.34 13.35 -3.75
N ILE A 2 14.09 12.09 -3.42
CA ILE A 2 13.06 11.29 -4.12
C ILE A 2 11.73 11.87 -3.64
N GLY A 3 10.96 12.43 -4.58
CA GLY A 3 9.67 13.04 -4.29
C GLY A 3 8.74 12.02 -3.65
N ARG A 4 7.85 12.49 -2.78
CA ARG A 4 6.75 11.66 -2.27
C ARG A 4 5.81 11.40 -3.45
N ASP A 5 5.82 10.19 -3.98
CA ASP A 5 4.92 9.77 -5.07
C ASP A 5 3.49 9.46 -4.55
N PHE A 6 3.18 9.81 -3.31
CA PHE A 6 1.85 9.62 -2.74
C PHE A 6 1.43 10.76 -1.81
N LEU A 7 0.14 11.02 -1.77
CA LEU A 7 -0.53 11.82 -0.74
C LEU A 7 -1.21 10.88 0.26
N TYR A 8 -1.45 11.34 1.48
CA TYR A 8 -2.19 10.55 2.47
C TYR A 8 -3.21 11.38 3.25
N SER A 9 -4.25 10.71 3.75
CA SER A 9 -5.25 11.25 4.67
C SER A 9 -5.52 10.24 5.78
N ILE A 10 -5.71 10.71 7.02
CA ILE A 10 -5.96 9.85 8.19
C ILE A 10 -7.35 10.15 8.73
N HIS A 11 -8.14 9.10 8.90
CA HIS A 11 -9.52 9.15 9.39
C HIS A 11 -9.63 8.44 10.74
N LYS A 12 -9.54 9.21 11.83
CA LYS A 12 -9.55 8.70 13.21
C LYS A 12 -10.84 7.95 13.56
N ASP A 13 -11.97 8.48 13.12
CA ASP A 13 -13.31 7.92 13.33
C ASP A 13 -13.47 6.53 12.69
N LYS A 14 -12.83 6.32 11.54
CA LYS A 14 -12.87 5.06 10.78
C LYS A 14 -11.70 4.13 11.07
N LYS A 15 -10.70 4.58 11.83
CA LYS A 15 -9.40 3.91 11.99
C LYS A 15 -8.79 3.54 10.63
N SER A 16 -8.69 4.52 9.74
CA SER A 16 -8.23 4.29 8.36
C SER A 16 -7.19 5.28 7.90
N ILE A 17 -6.26 4.82 7.07
CA ILE A 17 -5.25 5.63 6.38
C ILE A 17 -5.50 5.49 4.88
N TYR A 18 -5.75 6.60 4.18
CA TYR A 18 -5.98 6.60 2.74
C TYR A 18 -4.71 7.11 2.06
N LEU A 19 -4.17 6.31 1.15
CA LEU A 19 -3.00 6.61 0.34
C LEU A 19 -3.47 6.90 -1.09
N PHE A 20 -3.14 8.07 -1.62
CA PHE A 20 -3.51 8.49 -2.96
C PHE A 20 -2.26 8.47 -3.84
N CYS A 21 -2.30 7.64 -4.87
CA CYS A 21 -1.18 7.34 -5.75
C CYS A 21 -1.59 7.67 -7.19
N GLU A 22 -0.65 8.19 -7.96
CA GLU A 22 -0.82 8.45 -9.38
C GLU A 22 -0.24 7.31 -10.23
N ASN A 23 -0.53 7.31 -11.53
CA ASN A 23 0.07 6.35 -12.44
C ASN A 23 1.61 6.38 -12.37
N LYS A 24 2.22 5.19 -12.33
CA LYS A 24 3.67 4.94 -12.24
C LYS A 24 4.30 5.40 -10.93
N SER A 25 3.50 5.63 -9.89
CA SER A 25 4.03 5.93 -8.56
C SER A 25 4.83 4.75 -8.03
N ILE A 26 5.98 5.03 -7.43
CA ILE A 26 6.82 4.03 -6.78
C ILE A 26 6.89 4.40 -5.30
N ILE A 27 6.31 3.56 -4.45
CA ILE A 27 6.17 3.83 -3.02
C ILE A 27 6.98 2.81 -2.25
N ASP A 28 7.88 3.27 -1.40
CA ASP A 28 8.50 2.42 -0.40
C ASP A 28 7.60 2.32 0.82
N CYS A 29 7.15 1.10 1.17
CA CYS A 29 6.34 0.86 2.36
C CYS A 29 7.02 1.36 3.63
N GLN A 30 8.35 1.31 3.70
CA GLN A 30 9.11 1.86 4.83
C GLN A 30 8.91 3.38 4.95
N SER A 31 8.86 4.10 3.83
CA SER A 31 8.62 5.55 3.83
C SER A 31 7.23 5.91 4.33
N ILE A 32 6.24 5.03 4.18
CA ILE A 32 4.91 5.24 4.78
C ILE A 32 5.03 5.21 6.31
N TYR A 33 5.70 4.19 6.86
CA TYR A 33 5.91 4.10 8.32
C TYR A 33 6.69 5.28 8.88
N GLU A 34 7.73 5.73 8.18
CA GLU A 34 8.51 6.92 8.60
C GLU A 34 7.63 8.18 8.65
N GLU A 35 6.69 8.35 7.73
CA GLU A 35 5.75 9.46 7.76
C GLU A 35 4.75 9.32 8.92
N LEU A 36 4.22 8.12 9.18
CA LEU A 36 3.36 7.88 10.34
C LEU A 36 4.09 8.12 11.66
N TYR A 37 5.37 7.76 11.74
CA TYR A 37 6.20 8.03 12.92
C TYR A 37 6.42 9.53 13.15
N LYS A 38 6.63 10.31 12.08
CA LYS A 38 6.74 11.78 12.19
C LYS A 38 5.44 12.44 12.67
N LEU A 39 4.29 11.83 12.40
CA LEU A 39 3.00 12.36 12.87
C LEU A 39 2.87 12.26 14.39
N GLU A 40 3.43 11.24 15.02
CA GLU A 40 3.43 11.13 16.49
C GLU A 40 4.09 12.33 17.17
N ALA A 41 5.09 12.94 16.52
CA ALA A 41 5.75 14.14 17.04
C ALA A 41 4.95 15.44 16.80
N THR A 42 3.93 15.42 15.94
CA THR A 42 3.25 16.63 15.44
C THR A 42 1.73 16.61 15.62
N THR A 43 1.16 15.51 16.11
CA THR A 43 -0.27 15.26 16.26
C THR A 43 -0.56 14.42 17.51
N ASP A 44 -1.83 14.28 17.89
CA ASP A 44 -2.26 13.44 19.03
C ASP A 44 -2.37 11.93 18.69
N PHE A 45 -1.82 11.48 17.56
CA PHE A 45 -1.78 10.07 17.19
C PHE A 45 -0.53 9.41 17.74
N THR A 46 -0.62 8.20 18.29
CA THR A 46 0.57 7.39 18.56
C THR A 46 0.90 6.51 17.36
N PHE A 47 2.18 6.17 17.19
CA PHE A 47 2.58 5.26 16.12
C PHE A 47 1.88 3.89 16.25
N GLU A 48 1.76 3.38 17.48
CA GLU A 48 1.05 2.14 17.79
C GLU A 48 -0.45 2.22 17.41
N GLU A 49 -1.10 3.37 17.64
CA GLU A 49 -2.49 3.57 17.20
C GLU A 49 -2.59 3.49 15.67
N LEU A 50 -1.70 4.17 14.95
CA LEU A 50 -1.70 4.22 13.48
C LEU A 50 -1.36 2.87 12.85
N GLN A 51 -0.53 2.05 13.50
CA GLN A 51 -0.27 0.68 13.05
C GLN A 51 -1.51 -0.22 13.08
N ASN A 52 -2.51 0.12 13.90
CA ASN A 52 -3.77 -0.61 13.97
C ASN A 52 -4.83 -0.08 12.98
N TYR A 53 -4.50 0.92 12.16
CA TYR A 53 -5.43 1.47 11.17
C TYR A 53 -5.36 0.68 9.87
N GLN A 54 -6.50 0.50 9.22
CA GLN A 54 -6.56 -0.11 7.89
C GLN A 54 -6.04 0.88 6.84
N ALA A 55 -5.05 0.47 6.04
CA ALA A 55 -4.62 1.25 4.89
C ALA A 55 -5.51 0.95 3.66
N TYR A 56 -5.84 1.99 2.90
CA TYR A 56 -6.56 1.91 1.64
C TYR A 56 -5.75 2.65 0.57
N ILE A 57 -5.49 2.02 -0.56
CA ILE A 57 -4.78 2.66 -1.68
C ILE A 57 -5.77 3.06 -2.76
N PHE A 58 -5.68 4.31 -3.20
CA PHE A 58 -6.38 4.84 -4.34
C PHE A 58 -5.36 5.08 -5.47
N LEU A 59 -5.52 4.41 -6.61
CA LEU A 59 -4.76 4.66 -7.84
C LEU A 59 -5.61 5.50 -8.80
N ASN A 60 -5.17 6.73 -9.09
CA ASN A 60 -5.94 7.69 -9.91
C ASN A 60 -7.40 7.81 -9.47
N SER A 61 -7.62 8.02 -8.16
CA SER A 61 -8.94 8.06 -7.50
C SER A 61 -9.75 6.76 -7.51
N THR A 62 -9.22 5.66 -8.05
CA THR A 62 -9.85 4.34 -7.96
C THR A 62 -9.35 3.61 -6.73
N LEU A 63 -10.25 3.24 -5.82
CA LEU A 63 -9.92 2.37 -4.70
C LEU A 63 -9.44 1.01 -5.22
N LEU A 64 -8.20 0.65 -4.90
CA LEU A 64 -7.67 -0.69 -5.14
C LEU A 64 -8.27 -1.61 -4.08
N THR A 65 -9.23 -2.44 -4.48
CA THR A 65 -9.80 -3.47 -3.62
C THR A 65 -8.86 -4.66 -3.61
N GLY A 66 -8.14 -4.86 -2.50
CA GLY A 66 -7.47 -6.11 -2.22
C GLY A 66 -8.44 -7.18 -1.74
N SER A 67 -8.13 -8.46 -1.95
CA SER A 67 -8.91 -9.57 -1.42
C SER A 67 -9.01 -9.55 0.11
N ASN A 68 -10.07 -10.16 0.60
CA ASN A 68 -10.27 -10.41 2.02
C ASN A 68 -9.39 -11.59 2.41
N GLU A 69 -8.19 -11.36 2.97
CA GLU A 69 -7.58 -12.30 3.94
C GLU A 69 -6.19 -11.80 4.36
N LEU A 70 -6.13 -11.15 5.54
CA LEU A 70 -5.13 -11.32 6.61
C LEU A 70 -5.36 -10.20 7.65
N PRO A 71 -5.96 -10.49 8.83
CA PRO A 71 -6.27 -9.46 9.84
C PRO A 71 -5.04 -8.82 10.50
N ASN A 72 -3.83 -9.34 10.25
CA ASN A 72 -2.62 -8.96 11.00
C ASN A 72 -1.62 -8.10 10.20
N ASN A 73 -1.90 -7.73 8.95
CA ASN A 73 -1.04 -6.81 8.19
C ASN A 73 -1.87 -5.66 7.58
N PRO A 74 -1.79 -4.43 8.15
CA PRO A 74 -2.61 -3.28 7.73
C PRO A 74 -2.32 -2.81 6.29
N PHE A 75 -1.19 -3.22 5.72
CA PHE A 75 -0.78 -2.90 4.35
C PHE A 75 -0.93 -4.08 3.39
N TYR A 76 -1.68 -5.13 3.72
CA TYR A 76 -1.90 -6.21 2.77
C TYR A 76 -2.96 -5.81 1.72
N PHE A 77 -2.57 -5.78 0.44
CA PHE A 77 -3.42 -5.26 -0.66
C PHE A 77 -4.03 -6.33 -1.57
N GLY A 78 -4.15 -7.58 -1.10
CA GLY A 78 -5.04 -8.58 -1.69
C GLY A 78 -4.42 -9.90 -2.12
N GLU A 79 -5.23 -10.78 -2.71
CA GLU A 79 -4.80 -12.04 -3.33
C GLU A 79 -3.91 -11.76 -4.53
N LEU A 80 -2.74 -12.40 -4.53
CA LEU A 80 -1.83 -12.36 -5.67
C LEU A 80 -2.45 -13.10 -6.85
N ASP A 81 -2.39 -12.50 -8.04
CA ASP A 81 -2.78 -13.17 -9.26
C ASP A 81 -1.81 -14.32 -9.54
N GLN A 82 -2.33 -15.54 -9.57
CA GLN A 82 -1.57 -16.75 -9.90
C GLN A 82 -1.50 -16.99 -11.40
N ASP A 83 -2.47 -16.45 -12.13
CA ASP A 83 -2.45 -16.34 -13.57
C ASP A 83 -1.62 -15.10 -13.95
N ASN A 84 -0.52 -15.28 -14.69
CA ASN A 84 0.31 -14.19 -15.25
C ASN A 84 -0.45 -13.33 -16.31
N THR A 85 -1.77 -13.26 -16.22
CA THR A 85 -2.68 -12.53 -17.09
C THR A 85 -3.07 -11.23 -16.42
N ILE A 86 -2.68 -10.11 -17.03
CA ILE A 86 -3.10 -8.78 -16.56
C ILE A 86 -4.58 -8.60 -16.89
N LYS A 87 -5.40 -8.43 -15.85
CA LYS A 87 -6.84 -8.13 -15.99
C LYS A 87 -7.00 -6.63 -16.18
N GLN A 88 -7.77 -6.20 -17.18
CA GLN A 88 -7.96 -4.78 -17.46
C GLN A 88 -9.03 -4.14 -16.56
N ASP A 89 -10.11 -4.88 -16.27
CA ASP A 89 -11.28 -4.36 -15.54
C ASP A 89 -11.17 -4.49 -14.02
N THR A 90 -10.23 -5.30 -13.54
CA THR A 90 -9.95 -5.52 -12.11
C THR A 90 -8.47 -5.32 -11.85
N PRO A 91 -8.06 -4.76 -10.69
CA PRO A 91 -6.65 -4.65 -10.36
C PRO A 91 -5.99 -6.03 -10.33
N SER A 92 -4.80 -6.14 -10.91
CA SER A 92 -3.94 -7.32 -10.83
C SER A 92 -2.72 -7.07 -9.95
N TYR A 93 -2.38 -8.02 -9.09
CA TYR A 93 -1.38 -7.92 -8.03
C TYR A 93 -0.28 -8.98 -8.21
N TYR A 94 0.94 -8.54 -8.49
CA TYR A 94 2.10 -9.41 -8.70
C TYR A 94 3.19 -9.15 -7.67
N PHE A 95 3.46 -10.13 -6.82
CA PHE A 95 4.54 -10.07 -5.85
C PHE A 95 5.84 -10.66 -6.41
N SER A 96 6.92 -9.91 -6.32
CA SER A 96 8.27 -10.33 -6.64
C SER A 96 9.12 -10.31 -5.37
N PRO A 97 9.47 -11.47 -4.77
CA PRO A 97 10.26 -11.51 -3.55
C PRO A 97 11.65 -10.90 -3.78
N LYS A 98 12.17 -10.22 -2.76
CA LYS A 98 13.53 -9.69 -2.76
C LYS A 98 14.57 -10.78 -2.51
N ASP A 99 14.23 -11.73 -1.64
CA ASP A 99 15.02 -12.91 -1.29
C ASP A 99 14.08 -14.01 -0.76
N GLU A 100 14.57 -15.26 -0.72
CA GLU A 100 13.76 -16.42 -0.30
C GLU A 100 13.39 -16.42 1.19
N SER A 101 14.00 -15.54 2.00
CA SER A 101 13.97 -15.64 3.48
C SER A 101 13.26 -14.48 4.20
N SER A 102 13.17 -13.30 3.61
CA SER A 102 12.70 -12.09 4.30
C SER A 102 11.18 -11.90 4.28
N GLY A 103 10.47 -12.54 3.35
CA GLY A 103 9.05 -12.25 3.09
C GLY A 103 8.79 -10.85 2.52
N LEU A 104 9.85 -10.08 2.24
CA LEU A 104 9.78 -8.75 1.67
C LEU A 104 10.00 -8.80 0.15
N GLY A 105 9.36 -7.89 -0.56
CA GLY A 105 9.47 -7.84 -2.01
C GLY A 105 8.90 -6.59 -2.62
N ARG A 106 8.73 -6.65 -3.94
CA ARG A 106 8.04 -5.66 -4.74
C ARG A 106 6.64 -6.17 -5.06
N LEU A 107 5.62 -5.40 -4.70
CA LEU A 107 4.27 -5.61 -5.22
C LEU A 107 4.05 -4.68 -6.42
N SER A 108 3.78 -5.27 -7.58
CA SER A 108 3.39 -4.53 -8.79
C SER A 108 1.89 -4.65 -8.96
N ILE A 109 1.21 -3.52 -9.12
CA ILE A 109 -0.23 -3.45 -9.27
C ILE A 109 -0.54 -2.84 -10.63
N PHE A 110 -1.35 -3.53 -11.42
CA PHE A 110 -1.80 -3.07 -12.73
C PHE A 110 -3.31 -2.91 -12.71
N TYR A 111 -3.81 -1.76 -13.14
CA TYR A 111 -5.24 -1.52 -13.28
C TYR A 111 -5.49 -0.68 -14.53
N LYS A 112 -6.23 -1.23 -15.50
CA LYS A 112 -6.42 -0.61 -16.82
C LYS A 112 -5.08 -0.28 -17.48
N ASN A 113 -4.77 1.02 -17.63
CA ASN A 113 -3.53 1.54 -18.22
C ASN A 113 -2.58 2.13 -17.17
N ASP A 114 -2.90 1.94 -15.88
CA ASP A 114 -2.16 2.48 -14.77
C ASP A 114 -1.35 1.39 -14.05
N GLU A 115 -0.18 1.78 -13.58
CA GLU A 115 0.73 0.94 -12.80
C GLU A 115 1.03 1.61 -11.44
N LEU A 116 1.11 0.81 -10.39
CA LEU A 116 1.60 1.22 -9.07
C LEU A 116 2.61 0.18 -8.58
N CYS A 117 3.71 0.65 -8.01
CA CYS A 117 4.75 -0.20 -7.45
C CYS A 117 4.91 0.07 -5.96
N LEU A 118 4.76 -0.96 -5.12
CA LEU A 118 5.12 -0.92 -3.71
C LEU A 118 6.42 -1.69 -3.49
N LEU A 119 7.44 -1.02 -2.93
CA LEU A 119 8.72 -1.60 -2.55
C LEU A 119 8.73 -1.94 -1.06
N ASN A 120 9.56 -2.93 -0.69
CA ASN A 120 9.62 -3.47 0.69
C ASN A 120 8.24 -3.88 1.23
N TYR A 121 7.37 -4.35 0.34
CA TYR A 121 6.08 -4.90 0.67
C TYR A 121 6.25 -6.27 1.34
N SER A 122 5.55 -6.49 2.45
CA SER A 122 5.55 -7.78 3.16
C SER A 122 4.28 -8.56 2.85
N ILE A 123 4.43 -9.84 2.50
CA ILE A 123 3.34 -10.83 2.50
C ILE A 123 3.18 -11.49 3.87
#